data_AF-A0A3A5AXK5-F1
#
_entry.id   AF-A0A3A5AXK5-F1
#
_cell.length_a   1.000
_cell.length_b   1.000
_cell.length_c   1.000
_cell.angle_alpha   90.00
_cell.angle_beta   90.00
_cell.angle_gamma   90.00
#
_symmetry.space_group_name_H-M   'P 1'
#
loop_
_entity.id
_entity.type
_entity.pdbx_description
1 polymer ?
#
loop_
_entity_poly.entity_id
_entity_poly.type
_entity_poly.pdbx_seq_one_letter_code
_entity_poly.pdbx_strand_id
1 'polypeptide(L)'
;MTDFFERIYELTVQLKGGPLTEYEKGQIREVFDRTKGNALERTYAAMAEVLNTDPSIIGRRIQSLERAEAPELVAEIEKAAREENPGSHPVS
;
A
#
# COMPACT_ATOMS: atom_id res chain seq x y z
N MET A 1 -12.40 -6.70 -11.72
CA MET A 1 -12.12 -6.42 -10.30
C MET A 1 -10.65 -6.70 -10.14
N THR A 2 -9.84 -5.66 -10.00
CA THR A 2 -8.39 -5.80 -9.77
C THR A 2 -8.18 -6.27 -8.33
N ASP A 3 -7.30 -7.24 -8.10
CA ASP A 3 -7.02 -7.75 -6.74
C ASP A 3 -6.42 -6.61 -5.90
N PHE A 4 -6.85 -6.47 -4.65
CA PHE A 4 -6.30 -5.48 -3.71
C PHE A 4 -4.77 -5.57 -3.63
N PHE A 5 -4.22 -6.79 -3.62
CA PHE A 5 -2.77 -6.98 -3.59
C PHE A 5 -2.09 -6.62 -4.90
N GLU A 6 -2.75 -6.76 -6.06
CA GLU A 6 -2.20 -6.29 -7.33
C GLU A 6 -1.97 -4.78 -7.30
N ARG A 7 -2.91 -4.01 -6.72
CA ARG A 7 -2.73 -2.56 -6.55
C ARG A 7 -1.60 -2.21 -5.59
N ILE A 8 -1.47 -2.94 -4.48
CA ILE A 8 -0.33 -2.78 -3.57
C ILE A 8 0.99 -3.04 -4.32
N TYR A 9 1.05 -4.08 -5.14
CA TYR A 9 2.25 -4.39 -5.93
C TYR A 9 2.59 -3.29 -6.92
N GLU A 10 1.61 -2.78 -7.66
CA GLU A 10 1.79 -1.67 -8.60
C GLU A 10 2.35 -0.43 -7.90
N LEU A 11 1.78 -0.04 -6.76
CA LEU A 11 2.27 1.11 -6.00
C LEU A 11 3.68 0.87 -5.46
N THR A 12 3.97 -0.34 -4.97
CA THR A 12 5.30 -0.69 -4.48
C THR A 12 6.33 -0.65 -5.60
N VAL A 13 5.98 -1.10 -6.82
CA VAL A 13 6.84 -0.98 -8.01
C VAL A 13 7.16 0.48 -8.31
N GLN A 14 6.16 1.37 -8.26
CA GLN A 14 6.39 2.81 -8.45
C GLN A 14 7.32 3.38 -7.37
N LEU A 15 7.11 3.03 -6.10
CA LEU A 15 7.94 3.50 -4.99
C LEU A 15 9.37 2.96 -5.03
N LYS A 16 9.55 1.72 -5.51
CA LYS A 16 10.85 1.05 -5.71
C LYS A 16 11.60 1.57 -6.93
N GLY A 17 10.88 1.99 -7.97
CA GLY A 17 11.44 2.32 -9.29
C GLY A 17 11.82 1.09 -10.12
N GLY A 18 11.20 -0.08 -9.85
CA GLY A 18 11.52 -1.33 -10.53
C GLY A 18 10.61 -2.50 -10.13
N PRO A 19 10.66 -3.62 -10.87
CA PRO A 19 9.75 -4.74 -10.64
C PRO A 19 9.95 -5.39 -9.27
N LEU A 20 8.86 -5.97 -8.74
CA LEU A 20 8.90 -6.84 -7.58
C LEU A 20 9.19 -8.28 -7.98
N THR A 21 10.03 -8.94 -7.20
CA THR A 21 10.23 -10.39 -7.23
C THR A 21 9.07 -11.11 -6.52
N GLU A 22 8.91 -12.41 -6.79
CA GLU A 22 7.90 -13.23 -6.10
C GLU A 22 8.14 -13.31 -4.60
N TYR A 23 9.40 -13.27 -4.17
CA TYR A 23 9.75 -13.19 -2.75
C TYR A 23 9.21 -11.92 -2.09
N GLU A 24 9.43 -10.76 -2.73
CA GLU A 24 8.93 -9.47 -2.23
C GLU A 24 7.40 -9.42 -2.20
N LYS A 25 6.72 -9.97 -3.22
CA LYS A 25 5.25 -10.09 -3.21
C LYS A 25 4.74 -10.96 -2.06
N GLY A 26 5.46 -12.05 -1.76
CA GLY A 26 5.20 -12.92 -0.61
C GLY A 26 5.37 -12.20 0.71
N GLN A 27 6.46 -11.43 0.86
CA GLN A 27 6.69 -10.61 2.06
C GLN A 27 5.63 -9.54 2.27
N ILE A 28 5.17 -8.87 1.20
CA ILE A 28 4.07 -7.90 1.30
C ILE A 28 2.83 -8.56 1.92
N ARG A 29 2.45 -9.76 1.44
CA ARG A 29 1.29 -10.49 1.99
C ARG A 29 1.51 -10.89 3.45
N GLU A 30 2.66 -11.46 3.76
CA GLU A 30 2.98 -11.89 5.13
C GLU A 30 2.97 -10.73 6.12
N VAL A 31 3.60 -9.61 5.75
CA VAL A 31 3.66 -8.41 6.60
C VAL A 31 2.27 -7.81 6.75
N PHE A 32 1.50 -7.74 5.67
CA PHE A 32 0.11 -7.28 5.72
C PHE A 32 -0.71 -8.12 6.69
N ASP A 33 -0.65 -9.45 6.62
CA ASP A 33 -1.42 -10.37 7.47
C ASP A 33 -1.04 -10.34 8.95
N ARG A 34 0.26 -10.19 9.25
CA ARG A 34 0.74 -10.13 10.64
C ARG A 34 0.61 -8.75 11.28
N THR A 35 0.54 -7.70 10.47
CA THR A 35 0.44 -6.32 10.97
C THR A 35 -0.98 -6.03 11.44
N LYS A 36 -1.09 -5.50 12.66
CA LYS A 36 -2.36 -5.02 13.20
C LYS A 36 -2.61 -3.59 12.74
N GLY A 37 -3.88 -3.22 12.61
CA GLY A 37 -4.29 -1.89 12.18
C GLY A 37 -5.32 -1.96 11.06
N ASN A 38 -5.66 -0.81 10.51
CA ASN A 38 -6.53 -0.78 9.34
C ASN A 38 -5.76 -1.23 8.08
N ALA A 39 -6.49 -1.57 7.00
CA ALA A 39 -5.87 -2.06 5.77
C ALA A 39 -4.86 -1.06 5.16
N LEU A 40 -5.05 0.24 5.32
CA LEU A 40 -4.12 1.25 4.83
C LEU A 40 -2.81 1.27 5.64
N GLU A 41 -2.90 1.24 6.97
CA GLU A 41 -1.75 1.12 7.87
C GLU A 41 -0.96 -0.16 7.61
N ARG A 42 -1.66 -1.28 7.42
CA ARG A 42 -1.07 -2.58 7.08
C ARG A 42 -0.36 -2.54 5.73
N THR A 43 -0.96 -1.86 4.74
CA THR A 43 -0.36 -1.65 3.41
C THR A 43 0.94 -0.84 3.51
N TYR A 44 0.94 0.25 4.27
CA TYR A 44 2.13 1.08 4.46
C TYR A 44 3.24 0.34 5.18
N ALA A 45 2.91 -0.44 6.21
CA ALA A 45 3.88 -1.28 6.91
C ALA A 45 4.48 -2.35 5.99
N ALA A 46 3.64 -3.01 5.17
CA ALA A 46 4.09 -4.02 4.22
C ALA A 46 5.05 -3.45 3.15
N MET A 47 4.73 -2.29 2.59
CA MET A 47 5.62 -1.61 1.63
C MET A 47 6.90 -1.12 2.29
N ALA A 48 6.83 -0.60 3.52
CA ALA A 48 7.98 -0.14 4.27
C ALA A 48 8.99 -1.26 4.54
N GLU A 49 8.50 -2.44 4.96
CA GLU A 49 9.34 -3.61 5.21
C GLU A 49 10.07 -4.06 3.92
N VAL A 50 9.32 -4.24 2.83
CA VAL A 50 9.89 -4.74 1.57
C VAL A 50 10.85 -3.75 0.92
N LEU A 51 10.58 -2.45 1.05
CA LEU A 51 11.47 -1.41 0.56
C LEU A 51 12.60 -1.07 1.54
N ASN A 52 12.68 -1.79 2.67
CA ASN A 52 13.65 -1.59 3.75
C ASN A 52 13.78 -0.10 4.13
N THR A 53 12.63 0.54 4.35
CA THR A 53 12.53 1.97 4.62
C THR A 53 11.57 2.24 5.77
N ASP A 54 11.68 3.43 6.37
CA ASP A 54 10.76 3.86 7.42
C ASP A 54 9.34 4.09 6.85
N PRO A 55 8.27 3.62 7.52
CA PRO A 55 6.88 3.83 7.09
C PRO A 55 6.49 5.30 6.90
N SER A 56 7.08 6.23 7.66
CA SER A 56 6.86 7.67 7.50
C SER A 56 7.42 8.22 6.18
N ILE A 57 8.41 7.55 5.59
CA ILE A 57 8.94 7.87 4.25
C ILE A 57 7.97 7.38 3.20
N ILE A 58 7.36 6.20 3.38
CA ILE A 58 6.31 5.67 2.50
C ILE A 58 5.13 6.64 2.42
N GLY A 59 4.61 7.09 3.56
CA GLY A 59 3.49 8.05 3.59
C GLY A 59 3.80 9.36 2.85
N ARG A 60 5.01 9.91 3.00
CA ARG A 60 5.43 11.13 2.28
C ARG A 60 5.59 10.91 0.78
N ARG A 61 6.10 9.74 0.36
CA ARG A 61 6.22 9.39 -1.06
C ARG A 61 4.85 9.19 -1.70
N ILE A 62 3.92 8.56 -0.99
CA ILE A 62 2.54 8.38 -1.45
C ILE A 62 1.84 9.74 -1.60
N GLN A 63 1.96 10.65 -0.63
CA GLN A 63 1.43 12.01 -0.77
C GLN A 63 2.04 12.78 -1.95
N SER A 64 3.29 12.46 -2.32
CA SER A 64 3.92 13.04 -3.50
C SER A 64 3.33 12.44 -4.78
N LEU A 65 3.10 11.12 -4.82
CA LEU A 65 2.43 10.43 -5.93
C LEU A 65 0.97 10.89 -6.12
N GLU A 66 0.22 11.11 -5.02
CA GLU A 66 -1.13 11.68 -5.03
C GLU A 66 -1.18 13.06 -5.69
N ARG A 67 -0.14 13.86 -5.50
CA ARG A 67 -0.11 15.25 -5.99
C ARG A 67 0.45 15.39 -7.39
N ALA A 68 1.23 14.43 -7.87
CA ALA A 68 2.07 14.63 -9.06
C ALA A 68 1.91 13.56 -10.14
N GLU A 69 1.89 12.27 -9.80
CA GLU A 69 2.22 11.21 -10.78
C GLU A 69 1.17 10.10 -10.89
N ALA A 70 0.47 9.75 -9.81
CA ALA A 70 -0.48 8.63 -9.81
C ALA A 70 -1.65 8.80 -8.81
N PRO A 71 -2.41 9.92 -8.86
CA PRO A 71 -3.53 10.16 -7.95
C PRO A 71 -4.60 9.06 -7.98
N GLU A 72 -4.89 8.51 -9.16
CA GLU A 72 -5.90 7.47 -9.33
C GLU A 72 -5.49 6.15 -8.66
N LEU A 73 -4.23 5.76 -8.78
CA LEU A 73 -3.72 4.52 -8.17
C LEU A 73 -3.79 4.58 -6.65
N VAL A 74 -3.45 5.72 -6.06
CA VAL A 74 -3.54 5.90 -4.61
C VAL A 74 -5.01 5.89 -4.15
N ALA A 75 -5.89 6.61 -4.86
CA ALA A 75 -7.32 6.62 -4.54
C ALA A 75 -7.96 5.22 -4.65
N GLU A 76 -7.54 4.41 -5.62
CA GLU A 76 -8.00 3.04 -5.75
C GLU A 76 -7.55 2.14 -4.59
N ILE A 77 -6.31 2.30 -4.11
CA ILE A 77 -5.81 1.55 -2.95
C ILE A 77 -6.54 1.97 -1.69
N GLU A 78 -6.78 3.27 -1.48
CA GLU A 78 -7.56 3.74 -0.33
C GLU A 78 -9.01 3.25 -0.36
N LYS A 79 -9.60 3.19 -1.56
CA LYS A 79 -10.94 2.65 -1.75
C LYS A 79 -10.97 1.15 -1.46
N ALA A 80 -10.05 0.39 -2.04
CA ALA A 80 -9.95 -1.04 -1.81
C ALA A 80 -9.64 -1.38 -0.34
N ALA A 81 -8.77 -0.61 0.32
CA ALA A 81 -8.48 -0.74 1.75
C ALA A 81 -9.72 -0.47 2.63
N ARG A 82 -10.62 0.43 2.23
CA ARG A 82 -11.91 0.64 2.89
C ARG A 82 -12.88 -0.53 2.68
N GLU A 83 -12.87 -1.13 1.49
CA GLU A 83 -13.70 -2.28 1.17
C GLU A 83 -13.22 -3.56 1.88
N GLU A 84 -11.91 -3.72 2.07
CA GLU A 84 -11.27 -4.76 2.89
C GLU A 84 -11.56 -4.60 4.39
N ASN A 85 -11.97 -3.41 4.83
CA ASN A 85 -12.23 -3.09 6.23
C ASN A 85 -13.56 -2.32 6.40
N PRO A 86 -14.72 -2.98 6.23
CA PRO A 86 -16.04 -2.32 6.19
C PRO A 86 -16.46 -1.62 7.51
N GLY A 87 -15.63 -1.67 8.56
CA GLY A 87 -15.90 -1.04 9.86
C GLY A 87 -15.26 0.33 10.10
N SER A 88 -14.44 0.86 9.20
CA SER A 88 -13.79 2.16 9.38
C SER A 88 -14.55 3.26 8.62
N HIS A 89 -15.60 3.80 9.25
CA HIS A 89 -16.24 5.02 8.79
C HIS A 89 -15.23 6.19 8.76
N PRO A 90 -15.29 7.09 7.75
CA PRO A 90 -14.52 8.31 7.78
C PRO A 90 -15.02 9.17 8.95
N VAL A 91 -14.10 9.64 9.78
CA VAL A 91 -14.41 10.69 10.77
C VAL A 91 -14.67 11.96 9.95
N SER A 92 -15.91 12.42 10.00
CA SER A 92 -16.38 13.67 9.39
C SER A 92 -15.67 14.91 9.92
#